data_AF-A0A972JRT6-F1
#
_entry.id   AF-A0A972JRT6-F1
#
_cell.length_a   1.000
_cell.length_b   1.000
_cell.length_c   1.000
_cell.angle_alpha   90.00
_cell.angle_beta   90.00
_cell.angle_gamma   90.00
#
_symmetry.space_group_name_H-M   'P 1'
#
loop_
_entity.id
_entity.type
_entity.pdbx_description
1 polymer ?
#
loop_
_entity_poly.entity_id
_entity_poly.type
_entity_poly.pdbx_seq_one_letter_code
_entity_poly.pdbx_strand_id
1 'polypeptide(L)'
;MIKNVWGDNMVTQVLASKRRTNRISLGQILAWLAWLLSIMMVLVPFWWMIRTALSTNRELYANPSVWLPVGFTFDSFGRILGFVDMSEAVAADGSGQPLNFWLYLRNSIVVTVLVVVGQLFLVLWLRIPLPVCIFPSAIKSFFCISRR
;
A
#
# COMPACT_ATOMS: atom_id res chain seq x y z
N MET A 1 26.97 59.89 -16.08
CA MET A 1 25.53 59.54 -16.11
C MET A 1 25.39 58.04 -16.41
N ILE A 2 25.85 57.18 -15.50
CA ILE A 2 25.84 55.72 -15.68
C ILE A 2 25.21 55.15 -14.41
N LYS A 3 23.93 54.79 -14.51
CA LYS A 3 23.14 54.19 -13.43
C LYS A 3 22.57 52.85 -13.94
N ASN A 4 22.93 51.77 -13.26
CA ASN A 4 22.05 50.67 -12.82
C ASN A 4 21.56 49.58 -13.79
N VAL A 5 22.00 49.53 -15.06
CA VAL A 5 21.46 48.56 -16.03
C VAL A 5 21.66 47.07 -15.64
N TRP A 6 22.67 46.74 -14.83
CA TRP A 6 22.97 45.33 -14.48
C TRP A 6 22.18 44.78 -13.27
N GLY A 7 21.62 45.65 -12.41
CA GLY A 7 20.87 45.22 -11.21
C GLY A 7 19.38 45.09 -11.44
N ASP A 8 18.80 46.00 -12.23
CA ASP A 8 17.35 46.13 -12.37
C ASP A 8 16.72 44.95 -13.13
N ASN A 9 17.46 44.37 -14.08
CA ASN A 9 16.98 43.29 -14.93
C ASN A 9 16.87 41.97 -14.16
N MET A 10 17.81 41.71 -13.23
CA MET A 10 17.80 40.47 -12.43
C MET A 10 16.70 40.52 -11.38
N VAL A 11 16.51 41.68 -10.72
CA VAL A 11 15.45 41.88 -9.73
C VAL A 11 14.07 41.86 -10.41
N THR A 12 13.90 42.47 -11.58
CA THR A 12 12.64 42.42 -12.34
C THR A 12 12.31 41.03 -12.87
N GLN A 13 13.30 40.22 -13.27
CA GLN A 13 13.08 38.83 -13.70
C GLN A 13 12.66 37.91 -12.53
N VAL A 14 13.24 38.11 -11.34
CA VAL A 14 12.85 37.36 -10.13
C VAL A 14 11.45 37.76 -9.66
N LEU A 15 11.10 39.05 -9.72
CA LEU A 15 9.75 39.52 -9.39
C LEU A 15 8.71 39.13 -10.45
N ALA A 16 9.13 38.93 -11.70
CA ALA A 16 8.31 38.41 -12.79
C ALA A 16 8.20 36.88 -12.80
N SER A 17 8.61 36.18 -11.73
CA SER A 17 8.33 34.76 -11.56
C SER A 17 6.80 34.56 -11.44
N LYS A 18 6.23 34.29 -12.62
CA LYS A 18 4.91 33.78 -12.94
C LYS A 18 4.08 33.43 -11.71
N ARG A 19 3.23 34.36 -11.28
CA ARG A 19 2.11 34.09 -10.37
C ARG A 19 1.21 33.08 -11.07
N ARG A 20 1.48 31.78 -10.89
CA ARG A 20 0.60 30.68 -11.30
C ARG A 20 -0.69 30.90 -10.53
N THR A 21 -1.65 31.57 -11.16
CA THR A 21 -3.00 31.66 -10.62
C THR A 21 -3.51 30.23 -10.60
N ASN A 22 -3.62 29.69 -9.38
CA ASN A 22 -4.10 28.34 -9.13
C ASN A 22 -5.61 28.34 -9.38
N ARG A 23 -6.01 28.47 -10.65
CA ARG A 23 -7.39 28.20 -11.03
C ARG A 23 -7.55 26.70 -10.89
N ILE A 24 -8.24 26.30 -9.83
CA ILE A 24 -8.64 24.91 -9.62
C ILE A 24 -9.32 24.46 -10.91
N SER A 25 -8.61 23.65 -11.70
CA SER A 25 -9.14 23.18 -12.98
C SER A 25 -10.18 22.10 -12.67
N LEU A 26 -11.23 22.02 -13.50
CA LEU A 26 -12.23 20.95 -13.36
C LEU A 26 -11.57 19.56 -13.34
N GLY A 27 -10.49 19.40 -14.11
CA GLY A 27 -9.65 18.19 -14.11
C GLY A 27 -8.94 17.91 -12.79
N GLN A 28 -8.54 18.94 -12.04
CA GLN A 28 -7.95 18.78 -10.71
C GLN A 28 -9.00 18.28 -9.72
N ILE A 29 -10.23 18.80 -9.75
CA ILE A 29 -11.34 18.32 -8.89
C ILE A 29 -11.66 16.85 -9.20
N LEU A 30 -11.75 16.50 -10.49
CA LEU A 30 -11.95 15.11 -10.92
C LEU A 30 -10.81 14.19 -10.45
N ALA A 31 -9.55 14.64 -10.54
CA ALA A 31 -8.41 13.88 -10.06
C ALA A 31 -8.44 13.66 -8.53
N TRP A 32 -8.81 14.69 -7.75
CA TRP A 32 -8.97 14.57 -6.30
C TRP A 32 -10.14 13.66 -5.92
N LEU A 33 -11.27 13.74 -6.63
CA LEU A 33 -12.41 12.86 -6.41
C LEU A 33 -12.04 11.40 -6.72
N ALA A 34 -11.36 11.15 -7.83
CA ALA A 34 -10.87 9.81 -8.18
C ALA A 34 -9.88 9.28 -7.14
N TRP A 35 -8.98 10.12 -6.63
CA TRP A 35 -8.05 9.77 -5.56
C TRP A 35 -8.77 9.43 -4.25
N LEU A 36 -9.73 10.26 -3.82
CA LEU A 36 -10.53 10.02 -2.62
C LEU A 36 -11.36 8.74 -2.74
N LEU A 37 -11.98 8.51 -3.91
CA LEU A 37 -12.74 7.30 -4.19
C LEU A 37 -11.84 6.05 -4.13
N SER A 38 -10.63 6.13 -4.69
CA SER A 38 -9.66 5.03 -4.63
C SER A 38 -9.28 4.68 -3.19
N ILE A 39 -9.11 5.70 -2.34
CA ILE A 39 -8.87 5.51 -0.90
C ILE A 39 -10.07 4.84 -0.24
N MET A 40 -11.29 5.36 -0.45
CA MET A 40 -12.50 4.79 0.12
C MET A 40 -12.68 3.31 -0.27
N MET A 41 -12.36 2.95 -1.51
CA MET A 41 -12.43 1.57 -1.99
C MET A 41 -11.51 0.60 -1.23
N VAL A 42 -10.37 1.09 -0.73
CA VAL A 42 -9.45 0.29 0.12
C VAL A 42 -9.86 0.32 1.60
N LEU A 43 -10.37 1.46 2.08
CA LEU A 43 -10.73 1.62 3.49
C LEU A 43 -11.98 0.83 3.89
N VAL A 44 -12.97 0.70 3.00
CA VAL A 44 -14.21 -0.04 3.29
C VAL A 44 -13.97 -1.50 3.68
N PRO A 45 -13.23 -2.32 2.90
CA PRO A 45 -12.96 -3.70 3.29
C PRO A 45 -12.07 -3.79 4.54
N PHE A 46 -11.19 -2.82 4.75
CA PHE A 46 -10.34 -2.77 5.95
C PHE A 46 -11.14 -2.47 7.21
N TRP A 47 -12.08 -1.52 7.14
CA TRP A 47 -13.02 -1.22 8.23
C TRP A 47 -13.86 -2.46 8.58
N TRP A 48 -14.35 -3.16 7.57
CA TRP A 48 -15.14 -4.38 7.79
C TRP A 48 -14.32 -5.49 8.46
N MET A 49 -13.07 -5.68 8.05
CA MET A 49 -12.14 -6.63 8.67
C MET A 49 -11.88 -6.31 10.15
N ILE A 50 -11.73 -5.02 10.50
CA ILE A 50 -11.56 -4.61 11.91
C ILE A 50 -12.83 -4.89 12.72
N ARG A 51 -14.02 -4.60 12.15
CA ARG A 51 -15.31 -4.89 12.79
C ARG A 51 -15.46 -6.38 13.11
N THR A 52 -15.07 -7.26 12.19
CA THR A 52 -15.18 -8.71 12.40
C THR A 52 -14.12 -9.25 13.34
N ALA A 53 -12.90 -8.72 13.31
CA ALA A 53 -11.82 -9.16 14.20
C ALA A 53 -12.07 -8.83 15.68
N LEU A 54 -12.82 -7.75 15.95
CA LEU A 54 -13.12 -7.25 17.30
C LEU A 54 -14.49 -7.70 17.83
N SER A 55 -15.26 -8.47 17.07
CA SER A 55 -16.61 -8.89 17.44
C SER A 55 -16.66 -10.41 17.60
N THR A 56 -17.53 -10.91 18.48
CA THR A 56 -17.71 -12.36 18.64
C THR A 56 -18.63 -12.91 17.54
N ASN A 57 -18.40 -14.14 17.09
CA ASN A 57 -19.26 -14.79 16.07
C ASN A 57 -20.74 -14.76 16.48
N ARG A 58 -21.02 -15.00 17.77
CA ARG A 58 -22.37 -14.99 18.34
C ARG A 58 -23.08 -13.64 18.19
N GLU A 59 -22.38 -12.54 18.45
CA GLU A 59 -22.93 -11.18 18.35
C GLU A 59 -23.05 -10.71 16.89
N LEU A 60 -22.16 -11.17 16.00
CA LEU A 60 -22.23 -10.90 14.57
C LEU A 60 -23.48 -11.51 13.92
N TYR A 61 -23.89 -12.71 14.33
CA TYR A 61 -25.14 -13.34 13.83
C TYR A 61 -26.40 -12.76 14.48
N ALA A 62 -26.32 -12.26 15.72
CA ALA A 62 -27.46 -11.73 16.44
C ALA A 62 -27.88 -10.32 15.99
N ASN A 63 -26.92 -9.45 15.63
CA ASN A 63 -27.19 -8.04 15.29
C ASN A 63 -26.46 -7.60 14.00
N PRO A 64 -26.92 -8.02 12.80
CA PRO A 64 -26.24 -7.74 11.54
C PRO A 64 -26.34 -6.28 11.08
N SER A 65 -27.30 -5.51 11.60
CA SER A 65 -27.63 -4.14 11.14
C SER A 65 -26.79 -3.03 11.79
N VAL A 66 -25.96 -3.34 12.79
CA VAL A 66 -25.18 -2.35 13.53
C VAL A 66 -23.83 -2.12 12.85
N TRP A 67 -23.57 -0.89 12.39
CA TRP A 67 -22.31 -0.53 11.71
C TRP A 67 -21.08 -0.57 12.64
N LEU A 68 -21.30 -0.42 13.96
CA LEU A 68 -20.27 -0.55 14.99
C LEU A 68 -20.10 -2.03 15.40
N PRO A 69 -18.91 -2.44 15.85
CA PRO A 69 -18.69 -3.78 16.40
C PRO A 69 -19.56 -3.97 17.65
N VAL A 70 -20.55 -4.87 17.55
CA VAL A 70 -21.35 -5.33 18.67
C VAL A 70 -20.54 -6.37 19.45
N GLY A 71 -20.44 -6.22 20.77
CA GLY A 71 -19.64 -7.10 21.62
C GLY A 71 -18.13 -6.98 21.36
N PHE A 72 -17.56 -5.79 21.60
CA PHE A 72 -16.12 -5.52 21.50
C PHE A 72 -15.32 -6.48 22.39
N THR A 73 -14.48 -7.32 21.78
CA THR A 73 -13.66 -8.31 22.48
C THR A 73 -12.31 -8.48 21.81
N PHE A 74 -11.30 -8.84 22.62
CA PHE A 74 -9.97 -9.22 22.14
C PHE A 74 -9.71 -10.73 22.26
N ASP A 75 -10.74 -11.50 22.56
CA ASP A 75 -10.64 -12.94 22.81
C ASP A 75 -10.07 -13.71 21.60
N SER A 76 -10.52 -13.33 20.39
CA SER A 76 -10.00 -13.83 19.11
C SER A 76 -8.48 -13.68 18.99
N PHE A 77 -7.92 -12.56 19.45
CA PHE A 77 -6.47 -12.32 19.44
C PHE A 77 -5.74 -13.13 20.52
N GLY A 78 -6.33 -13.26 21.71
CA GLY A 78 -5.79 -14.10 22.78
C GLY A 78 -5.61 -15.55 22.33
N ARG A 79 -6.57 -16.11 21.58
CA ARG A 79 -6.49 -17.45 21.00
C ARG A 79 -5.35 -17.61 20.00
N ILE A 80 -5.22 -16.66 19.07
CA ILE A 80 -4.19 -16.71 18.02
C ILE A 80 -2.80 -16.55 18.62
N LEU A 81 -2.65 -15.70 19.63
CA LEU A 81 -1.36 -15.45 20.28
C LEU A 81 -0.96 -16.54 21.30
N GLY A 82 -1.91 -17.41 21.69
CA GLY A 82 -1.69 -18.52 22.62
C GLY A 82 -1.83 -18.15 24.10
N PHE A 83 -2.59 -17.09 24.43
CA PHE A 83 -2.86 -16.66 25.81
C PHE A 83 -4.10 -17.30 26.44
N VAL A 84 -4.89 -18.06 25.67
CA VAL A 84 -6.16 -18.69 26.10
C VAL A 84 -6.03 -20.21 25.96
N ASP A 85 -6.55 -20.96 26.93
CA ASP A 85 -6.50 -22.42 26.91
C ASP A 85 -7.39 -22.99 25.79
N MET A 86 -6.99 -24.14 25.24
CA MET A 86 -7.65 -24.75 24.08
C MET A 86 -9.10 -25.16 24.36
N SER A 87 -9.42 -25.45 25.63
CA SER A 87 -10.76 -25.80 26.09
C SER A 87 -11.75 -24.63 25.98
N GLU A 88 -11.33 -23.43 26.36
CA GLU A 88 -12.11 -22.19 26.26
C GLU A 88 -12.20 -21.69 24.81
N ALA A 89 -11.15 -21.93 24.02
CA ALA A 89 -11.15 -21.63 22.59
C ALA A 89 -12.20 -22.46 21.82
N VAL A 90 -12.33 -23.76 22.11
CA VAL A 90 -13.36 -24.60 21.48
C VAL A 90 -14.77 -24.21 21.95
N ALA A 91 -14.94 -23.88 23.24
CA ALA A 91 -16.24 -23.50 23.79
C ALA A 91 -16.82 -22.21 23.17
N ALA A 92 -15.97 -21.30 22.73
CA ALA A 92 -16.39 -20.08 22.03
C ALA A 92 -16.08 -20.13 20.52
N ASP A 93 -16.44 -21.24 19.88
CA ASP A 93 -16.53 -21.38 18.40
C ASP A 93 -15.17 -21.50 17.68
N GLY A 94 -14.15 -22.03 18.36
CA GLY A 94 -12.86 -22.37 17.77
C GLY A 94 -12.87 -23.72 17.05
N SER A 95 -12.11 -23.85 15.96
CA SER A 95 -12.09 -25.03 15.07
C SER A 95 -11.50 -26.31 15.67
N GLY A 96 -11.20 -26.35 16.98
CA GLY A 96 -10.59 -27.50 17.67
C GLY A 96 -9.18 -27.87 17.19
N GLN A 97 -8.59 -27.08 16.29
CA GLN A 97 -7.27 -27.31 15.71
C GLN A 97 -6.22 -26.50 16.48
N PRO A 98 -5.08 -27.11 16.88
CA PRO A 98 -3.96 -26.37 17.47
C PRO A 98 -3.31 -25.45 16.44
N LEU A 99 -3.63 -24.15 16.51
CA LEU A 99 -2.98 -23.13 15.69
C LEU A 99 -1.72 -22.60 16.39
N ASN A 100 -0.55 -23.03 15.94
CA ASN A 100 0.74 -22.50 16.42
C ASN A 100 1.13 -21.24 15.63
N PHE A 101 0.53 -20.08 15.94
CA PHE A 101 0.77 -18.82 15.22
C PHE A 101 2.25 -18.47 15.07
N TRP A 102 3.04 -18.59 16.14
CA TRP A 102 4.47 -18.26 16.14
C TRP A 102 5.28 -19.13 15.19
N LEU A 103 4.91 -20.41 15.05
CA LEU A 103 5.56 -21.31 14.10
C LEU A 103 5.24 -20.88 12.66
N TYR A 104 3.98 -20.58 12.36
CA TYR A 104 3.58 -20.10 11.03
C TYR A 104 4.22 -18.76 10.68
N LEU A 105 4.26 -17.82 11.64
CA LEU A 105 4.91 -16.52 11.46
C LEU A 105 6.40 -16.68 11.14
N ARG A 106 7.11 -17.51 11.91
CA ARG A 106 8.53 -17.81 11.66
C ARG A 106 8.73 -18.45 10.29
N ASN A 107 7.90 -19.43 9.92
CA ASN A 107 8.00 -20.10 8.63
C ASN A 107 7.80 -19.12 7.47
N SER A 108 6.81 -18.23 7.55
CA SER A 108 6.59 -17.20 6.54
C SER A 108 7.77 -16.24 6.42
N ILE A 109 8.32 -15.75 7.53
CA ILE A 109 9.50 -14.88 7.52
C ILE A 109 10.68 -15.58 6.85
N VAL A 110 10.97 -16.84 7.22
CA VAL A 110 12.07 -17.62 6.64
C VAL A 110 11.86 -17.80 5.14
N VAL A 111 10.66 -18.20 4.70
CA VAL A 111 10.35 -18.40 3.28
C VAL A 111 10.48 -17.10 2.49
N THR A 112 9.90 -15.99 2.98
CA THR A 112 9.98 -14.69 2.31
C THR A 112 11.43 -14.22 2.18
N VAL A 113 12.24 -14.34 3.24
CA VAL A 113 13.65 -13.97 3.21
C VAL A 113 14.42 -14.83 2.21
N LEU A 114 14.23 -16.15 2.24
CA LEU A 114 14.89 -17.06 1.30
C LEU A 114 14.52 -16.74 -0.16
N VAL A 115 13.24 -16.49 -0.43
CA VAL A 115 12.76 -16.16 -1.79
C VAL A 115 13.32 -14.82 -2.25
N VAL A 116 13.28 -13.78 -1.42
CA VAL A 116 13.80 -12.46 -1.79
C VAL A 116 15.31 -12.50 -2.01
N VAL A 117 16.06 -13.18 -1.14
CA VAL A 117 17.50 -13.36 -1.31
C VAL A 117 17.81 -14.16 -2.57
N GLY A 118 17.08 -15.26 -2.82
CA GLY A 118 17.21 -16.04 -4.04
C GLY A 118 16.89 -15.22 -5.29
N GLN A 119 15.82 -14.42 -5.27
CA GLN A 119 15.43 -13.54 -6.37
C GLN A 119 16.48 -12.46 -6.62
N LEU A 120 16.97 -11.79 -5.59
CA LEU A 120 18.02 -10.77 -5.72
C LEU A 120 19.32 -11.37 -6.23
N PHE A 121 19.70 -12.55 -5.75
CA PHE A 121 20.88 -13.28 -6.22
C PHE A 121 20.75 -13.64 -7.71
N LEU A 122 19.62 -14.21 -8.13
CA LEU A 122 19.40 -14.58 -9.53
C LEU A 122 19.35 -13.37 -10.46
N VAL A 123 18.65 -12.31 -10.07
CA VAL A 123 18.59 -11.06 -10.85
C VAL A 123 19.97 -10.41 -10.93
N LEU A 124 20.71 -10.36 -9.82
CA LEU A 124 22.06 -9.82 -9.80
C LEU A 124 23.00 -10.66 -10.66
N TRP A 125 23.01 -11.99 -10.49
CA TRP A 125 23.89 -12.90 -11.21
C TRP A 125 23.65 -12.87 -12.73
N LEU A 126 22.38 -12.80 -13.16
CA LEU A 126 22.02 -12.62 -14.57
C LEU A 126 22.39 -11.22 -15.11
N ARG A 127 22.50 -10.21 -14.23
CA ARG A 127 22.78 -8.81 -14.56
C ARG A 127 24.26 -8.42 -14.35
N ILE A 128 25.09 -9.24 -13.69
CA ILE A 128 26.55 -9.12 -13.76
C ILE A 128 26.87 -9.10 -15.25
N PRO A 129 27.60 -8.08 -15.76
CA PRO A 129 27.58 -7.75 -17.17
C PRO A 129 28.13 -8.92 -17.97
N LEU A 130 27.25 -9.64 -18.67
CA LEU A 130 27.56 -9.95 -20.05
C LEU A 130 27.91 -8.60 -20.67
N PRO A 131 29.10 -8.44 -21.27
CA PRO A 131 29.45 -7.22 -21.98
C PRO A 131 28.27 -6.93 -22.88
N VAL A 132 27.72 -5.71 -22.78
CA VAL A 132 26.55 -5.24 -23.52
C VAL A 132 26.61 -5.66 -25.00
N CYS A 133 26.11 -6.86 -25.29
CA CYS A 133 25.99 -7.38 -26.64
C CYS A 133 24.66 -6.84 -27.19
N ILE A 134 24.78 -5.64 -27.76
CA ILE A 134 24.18 -5.26 -29.04
C ILE A 134 22.72 -5.67 -29.16
N PHE A 135 21.82 -4.82 -28.67
CA PHE A 135 20.43 -4.86 -29.13
C PHE A 135 20.44 -4.60 -30.66
N PRO A 136 19.98 -5.55 -31.50
CA PRO A 136 19.85 -5.31 -32.93
C PRO A 136 18.83 -4.18 -33.14
N SER A 137 19.16 -3.25 -34.03
CA SER A 137 18.42 -2.00 -34.32
C SER A 137 16.97 -2.18 -34.81
N ALA A 138 16.43 -3.40 -34.87
CA ALA A 138 15.15 -3.73 -35.48
C ALA A 138 13.91 -3.39 -34.62
N ILE A 139 14.04 -3.05 -33.34
CA ILE A 139 12.89 -2.82 -32.43
C ILE A 139 12.69 -1.32 -32.08
N LYS A 140 13.56 -0.42 -32.57
CA LYS A 140 13.42 1.04 -32.32
C LYS A 140 12.12 1.64 -32.88
N SER A 141 11.49 1.00 -33.85
CA SER A 141 10.25 1.50 -34.47
C SER A 141 9.05 1.50 -33.52
N PHE A 142 9.02 0.66 -32.48
CA PHE A 142 7.84 0.56 -31.62
C PHE A 142 7.81 1.62 -30.50
N PHE A 143 8.97 2.06 -30.00
CA PHE A 143 9.04 3.02 -28.89
C PHE A 143 9.00 4.49 -29.34
N CYS A 144 9.29 4.77 -30.61
CA CYS A 144 9.33 6.15 -31.12
C CYS A 144 7.95 6.69 -31.58
N ILE A 145 6.90 5.86 -31.58
CA ILE A 145 5.56 6.24 -32.07
C ILE A 145 4.62 6.79 -30.98
N SER A 146 4.91 6.59 -29.68
CA SER A 146 4.04 7.09 -28.59
C SER A 146 4.44 8.46 -28.04
N ARG A 147 5.34 9.19 -28.74
CA ARG A 147 5.81 10.52 -28.35
C ARG A 147 5.67 11.55 -29.47
N ARG A 148 4.62 11.41 -30.28
CA ARG A 148 4.05 12.52 -31.06
C ARG A 148 2.68 12.85 -30.53
#